data_AF-A0A6A8QDH1-F1
#
_entry.id   AF-A0A6A8QDH1-F1
#
_cell.length_a   1.000
_cell.length_b   1.000
_cell.length_c   1.000
_cell.angle_alpha   90.00
_cell.angle_beta   90.00
_cell.angle_gamma   90.00
#
_symmetry.space_group_name_H-M   'P 1'
#
loop_
_entity.id
_entity.type
_entity.pdbx_description
1 polymer ?
#
loop_
_entity_poly.entity_id
_entity_poly.type
_entity_poly.pdbx_seq_one_letter_code
_entity_poly.pdbx_strand_id
1 'polypeptide(L)' 'MDQREMYSEMNQLLGAIAKALGIEAEQAARALERGEIDVAMKEDARGERFLDISYAGRKAQVYQGAILRG' A
#
# COMPACT_ATOMS: atom_id res chain seq x y z
N MET A 1 14.42 -7.63 -14.12
CA MET A 1 13.67 -6.44 -13.70
C MET A 1 14.64 -5.29 -13.68
N ASP A 2 14.35 -4.24 -14.44
CA ASP A 2 15.11 -3.00 -14.42
C ASP A 2 14.88 -2.31 -13.07
N GLN A 3 15.90 -1.68 -12.48
CA GLN A 3 15.74 -0.89 -11.24
C GLN A 3 14.62 0.15 -11.39
N ARG A 4 14.44 0.71 -12.59
CA ARG A 4 13.37 1.67 -12.90
C ARG A 4 11.97 1.06 -12.78
N GLU A 5 11.81 -0.20 -13.19
CA GLU A 5 10.54 -0.93 -13.06
C GLU A 5 10.19 -1.15 -11.59
N MET A 6 11.16 -1.58 -10.78
CA MET A 6 10.96 -1.79 -9.34
C MET A 6 10.57 -0.50 -8.61
N TYR A 7 11.22 0.62 -8.92
CA TYR A 7 10.83 1.93 -8.35
C TYR A 7 9.43 2.36 -8.80
N SER A 8 9.06 2.07 -10.04
CA SER A 8 7.70 2.35 -10.55
C SER A 8 6.65 1.53 -9.79
N GLU A 9 6.88 0.24 -9.59
CA GLU A 9 6.00 -0.64 -8.81
C GLU A 9 5.86 -0.19 -7.36
N MET A 10 6.97 0.21 -6.73
CA MET A 10 6.95 0.78 -5.37
C MET A 10 6.13 2.06 -5.29
N ASN A 11 6.28 2.96 -6.27
CA ASN A 11 5.52 4.20 -6.33
C ASN A 11 4.02 3.95 -6.51
N GLN A 12 3.65 2.97 -7.35
CA GLN A 12 2.25 2.57 -7.52
C GLN A 12 1.65 1.99 -6.24
N LEU A 13 2.39 1.11 -5.55
CA LEU A 13 1.98 0.57 -4.27
C LEU A 13 1.79 1.68 -3.23
N LEU A 14 2.74 2.61 -3.13
CA LEU A 14 2.67 3.72 -2.20
C LEU A 14 1.47 4.64 -2.49
N GLY A 15 1.20 4.91 -3.77
CA GLY A 15 0.02 5.67 -4.19
C GLY A 15 -1.29 4.97 -3.81
N ALA A 16 -1.37 3.66 -3.98
CA ALA A 16 -2.54 2.87 -3.57
C ALA A 16 -2.74 2.90 -2.05
N ILE A 17 -1.66 2.77 -1.27
CA ILE A 17 -1.70 2.88 0.20
C ILE A 17 -2.17 4.28 0.62
N ALA A 18 -1.61 5.34 0.04
CA ALA A 18 -1.98 6.72 0.35
C ALA A 18 -3.46 6.98 0.07
N LYS A 19 -3.95 6.55 -1.10
CA LYS A 19 -5.35 6.64 -1.49
C LYS A 19 -6.26 5.86 -0.52
N ALA A 20 -5.87 4.66 -0.13
CA ALA A 20 -6.65 3.82 0.77
C ALA A 20 -6.70 4.37 2.20
N LEU A 21 -5.62 5.03 2.65
CA LEU A 21 -5.54 5.70 3.94
C LEU A 21 -6.14 7.10 3.94
N GLY A 22 -6.49 7.66 2.78
CA GLY A 22 -7.00 9.04 2.64
C GLY A 22 -5.96 10.08 3.10
N ILE A 23 -4.71 9.90 2.68
CA ILE A 23 -3.60 10.82 2.94
C ILE A 23 -2.82 11.10 1.64
N GLU A 24 -1.99 12.14 1.66
CA GLU A 24 -1.12 12.46 0.54
C GLU A 24 0.00 11.42 0.36
N ALA A 25 0.43 11.20 -0.88
CA ALA A 25 1.48 10.22 -1.20
C ALA A 25 2.80 10.51 -0.47
N GLU A 26 3.18 11.79 -0.36
CA GLU A 26 4.37 12.21 0.38
C GLU A 26 4.25 11.88 1.88
N GLN A 27 3.06 12.08 2.46
CA GLN A 27 2.81 11.74 3.86
C GLN A 27 2.91 10.23 4.08
N ALA A 28 2.33 9.42 3.17
CA ALA A 28 2.43 7.97 3.22
C ALA A 28 3.90 7.51 3.12
N ALA A 29 4.69 8.11 2.23
CA ALA A 29 6.12 7.80 2.06
C ALA A 29 6.88 7.98 3.37
N ARG A 30 6.75 9.17 3.96
CA ARG A 30 7.44 9.53 5.20
C ARG A 30 6.99 8.66 6.37
N ALA A 31 5.70 8.33 6.46
CA ALA A 31 5.17 7.46 7.50
C ALA A 31 5.69 6.01 7.35
N LEU A 32 5.78 5.50 6.12
CA LEU A 32 6.36 4.19 5.84
C LEU A 32 7.86 4.14 6.19
N GLU A 33 8.63 5.16 5.79
CA GLU A 33 10.06 5.29 6.12
C GLU A 33 10.33 5.33 7.63
N ARG A 34 9.42 5.95 8.39
CA ARG A 34 9.49 5.99 9.86
C ARG A 34 8.98 4.73 10.55
N GLY A 35 8.46 3.75 9.79
CA GLY A 35 7.87 2.53 10.35
C GLY A 35 6.55 2.76 11.07
N GLU A 36 5.82 3.84 10.74
CA GLU A 36 4.51 4.16 11.33
C GLU A 36 3.35 3.44 10.64
N ILE A 37 3.59 2.92 9.43
CA ILE A 37 2.63 2.12 8.67
C ILE A 37 2.96 0.64 8.86
N ASP A 38 2.05 -0.08 9.51
CA ASP A 38 2.11 -1.54 9.56
C ASP A 38 1.50 -2.12 8.27
N VAL A 39 2.22 -3.06 7.66
CA VAL A 39 1.80 -3.75 6.43
C VAL A 39 1.91 -5.25 6.63
N ALA A 40 0.79 -5.97 6.45
CA ALA A 40 0.76 -7.42 6.51
C ALA A 40 0.06 -8.00 5.28
N MET A 41 0.65 -9.00 4.64
CA MET A 41 -0.04 -9.77 3.62
C MET A 41 -1.04 -10.72 4.28
N LYS A 42 -2.30 -10.68 3.84
CA LYS A 42 -3.38 -11.53 4.33
C LYS A 42 -4.19 -12.10 3.16
N GLU A 43 -5.07 -13.03 3.48
CA GLU A 43 -6.00 -13.68 2.54
C GLU A 43 -7.43 -13.47 3.05
N ASP A 44 -8.34 -13.13 2.13
CA ASP A 44 -9.77 -12.98 2.46
C ASP A 44 -10.50 -14.34 2.42
N ALA A 45 -11.80 -14.35 2.72
CA ALA A 45 -12.61 -15.57 2.73
C ALA A 45 -12.75 -16.25 1.35
N ARG A 46 -12.37 -15.57 0.26
CA ARG A 46 -12.42 -16.07 -1.12
C ARG A 46 -11.06 -16.54 -1.62
N GLY A 47 -10.03 -16.50 -0.77
CA GLY A 47 -8.66 -16.83 -1.15
C GLY A 47 -7.92 -15.67 -1.85
N GLU A 48 -8.49 -14.45 -1.87
CA GLU A 48 -7.86 -13.31 -2.51
C GLU A 48 -6.83 -12.67 -1.56
N ARG A 49 -5.59 -12.53 -2.05
CA ARG A 49 -4.51 -11.87 -1.30
C ARG A 49 -4.64 -10.37 -1.29
N PHE A 50 -4.45 -9.77 -0.13
CA PHE A 50 -4.45 -8.32 0.06
C PHE A 50 -3.42 -7.88 1.10
N LEU A 51 -3.02 -6.62 1.02
CA LEU A 51 -2.23 -5.97 2.06
C LEU A 51 -3.17 -5.34 3.09
N ASP A 52 -3.06 -5.80 4.33
CA ASP A 52 -3.68 -5.20 5.51
C ASP A 52 -2.77 -4.09 6.02
N ILE A 53 -3.26 -2.85 5.93
CA ILE A 53 -2.52 -1.63 6.26
C ILE A 53 -3.10 -1.03 7.54
N SER A 54 -2.25 -0.67 8.49
CA SER A 54 -2.65 0.11 9.67
C SER A 54 -1.77 1.34 9.84
N TYR A 55 -2.39 2.51 10.03
CA TYR A 55 -1.68 3.77 10.25
C TYR A 55 -2.53 4.75 11.06
N ALA A 56 -2.01 5.25 12.18
CA ALA A 56 -2.66 6.29 13.00
C ALA A 56 -4.15 6.00 13.32
N GLY A 57 -4.47 4.74 13.66
CA GLY A 57 -5.84 4.27 13.93
C GLY A 57 -6.72 4.03 12.70
N ARG A 58 -6.23 4.35 11.49
CA ARG A 58 -6.86 4.00 10.22
C ARG A 58 -6.44 2.60 9.81
N LYS A 59 -7.36 1.87 9.19
CA LYS A 59 -7.12 0.55 8.60
C LYS A 59 -7.60 0.54 7.16
N ALA A 60 -6.84 -0.11 6.28
CA ALA A 60 -7.18 -0.24 4.88
C ALA A 60 -6.75 -1.62 4.35
N GLN A 61 -7.49 -2.11 3.36
CA GLN A 61 -7.16 -3.33 2.63
C GLN A 61 -6.83 -2.96 1.19
N VAL A 62 -5.62 -3.26 0.74
CA VAL A 62 -5.17 -3.00 -0.63
C VAL A 62 -5.03 -4.32 -1.38
N TYR A 63 -5.95 -4.56 -2.32
CA TYR A 63 -5.91 -5.73 -3.20
C TYR A 63 -5.00 -5.46 -4.39
N GLN A 64 -4.31 -6.49 -4.88
CA GLN A 64 -3.37 -6.37 -6.01
C GLN A 64 -4.01 -5.72 -7.25
N GLY A 65 -5.29 -6.05 -7.54
CA GLY A 65 -6.04 -5.47 -8.65
C GLY A 65 -6.38 -3.98 -8.50
N ALA A 66 -6.33 -3.43 -7.28
CA ALA A 66 -6.54 -2.01 -7.03
C ALA A 66 -5.29 -1.17 -7.36
N ILE A 67 -4.10 -1.77 -7.28
CA ILE A 67 -2.82 -1.14 -7.63
C ILE A 67 -2.71 -0.99 -9.16
N LEU A 68 -3.19 -1.98 -9.91
CA LEU A 68 -3.14 -2.00 -11.38
C LEU A 68 -4.17 -1.06 -12.07
N ARG A 69 -5.16 -0.55 -11.33
CA ARG A 69 -6.22 0.34 -11.83
C ARG A 69 -6.12 1.78 -11.31
N GLY A 70 -5.02 2.10 -10.62
CA GLY A 70 -4.74 3.41 -10.03
C GLY A 70 -4.19 4.42 -11.01
#